data_AF-A0A7V7JM36-F1
#
_entry.id   AF-A0A7V7JM36-F1
#
_cell.length_a   1.000
_cell.length_b   1.000
_cell.length_c   1.000
_cell.angle_alpha   90.00
_cell.angle_beta   90.00
_cell.angle_gamma   90.00
#
_symmetry.space_group_name_H-M   'P 1'
#
loop_
_entity.id
_entity.type
_entity.pdbx_description
1 polymer ?
#
loop_
_entity_poly.entity_id
_entity_poly.type
_entity_poly.pdbx_seq_one_letter_code
_entity_poly.pdbx_strand_id
1 'polypeptide(L)'
;EDATSAALRLGLDARHCMALDPMFGLDSHRTLMTTPITEPAMRDAAHGLLAADGVPVSVVRDSPGLVAQRVVATIVNIACDIAQQRIATPEDVDRAVTLGLGYPCGPLAWGDRLGAGRVLRVLTAMQEITGDPRYRPSLWLRRRAGLGVSLLTAEG
;
A
#
# COMPACT_ATOMS: atom_id res chain seq x y z
N GLU A 1 8.52 -1.47 -1.00
CA GLU A 1 9.84 -0.79 -1.05
C GLU A 1 9.70 0.50 -1.86
N ASP A 2 10.64 1.42 -1.71
CA ASP A 2 10.73 2.64 -2.51
C ASP A 2 11.61 2.43 -3.77
N ALA A 3 11.69 3.43 -4.64
CA ALA A 3 12.35 3.27 -5.94
C ALA A 3 13.87 3.16 -5.78
N THR A 4 14.47 3.92 -4.85
CA THR A 4 15.91 3.84 -4.58
C THR A 4 16.30 2.49 -3.99
N SER A 5 15.57 2.01 -2.98
CA SER A 5 15.85 0.72 -2.34
C SER A 5 15.74 -0.42 -3.34
N ALA A 6 14.74 -0.38 -4.23
CA ALA A 6 14.58 -1.35 -5.29
C ALA A 6 15.76 -1.31 -6.29
N ALA A 7 16.17 -0.11 -6.73
CA ALA A 7 17.28 0.06 -7.67
C ALA A 7 18.60 -0.48 -7.09
N LEU A 8 18.91 -0.15 -5.83
CA LEU A 8 20.13 -0.64 -5.15
C LEU A 8 20.11 -2.16 -4.97
N ARG A 9 18.98 -2.72 -4.50
CA ARG A 9 18.81 -4.16 -4.28
C ARG A 9 18.95 -4.97 -5.57
N LEU A 10 18.50 -4.41 -6.69
CA LEU A 10 18.54 -5.06 -8.02
C LEU A 10 19.82 -4.73 -8.81
N GLY A 11 20.70 -3.86 -8.30
CA GLY A 11 21.92 -3.44 -9.00
C GLY A 11 21.65 -2.63 -10.28
N LEU A 12 20.55 -1.87 -10.31
CA LEU A 12 20.14 -1.07 -11.47
C LEU A 12 20.70 0.35 -11.41
N ASP A 13 20.88 0.99 -12.58
CA ASP A 13 21.23 2.41 -12.65
C ASP A 13 20.04 3.27 -12.21
N ALA A 14 20.13 3.87 -11.02
CA ALA A 14 19.05 4.64 -10.41
C ALA A 14 18.64 5.88 -11.23
N ARG A 15 19.48 6.36 -12.15
CA ARG A 15 19.15 7.45 -13.09
C ARG A 15 18.08 7.05 -14.11
N HIS A 16 17.98 5.76 -14.39
CA HIS A 16 17.04 5.18 -15.34
C HIS A 16 15.94 4.37 -14.64
N CYS A 17 15.84 4.44 -13.32
CA CYS A 17 14.87 3.68 -12.54
C CYS A 17 13.67 4.52 -12.13
N MET A 18 12.49 3.90 -12.17
CA MET A 18 11.25 4.36 -11.56
C MET A 18 10.46 3.14 -11.07
N ALA A 19 9.64 3.32 -10.04
CA ALA A 19 8.69 2.33 -9.59
C ALA A 19 7.27 2.67 -10.08
N LEU A 20 6.44 1.65 -10.29
CA LEU A 20 5.03 1.76 -10.66
C LEU A 20 4.18 1.15 -9.53
N ASP A 21 3.04 1.75 -9.22
CA ASP A 21 2.05 1.21 -8.28
C ASP A 21 0.96 0.39 -8.98
N PRO A 22 0.97 -0.96 -8.88
CA PRO A 22 -0.08 -1.80 -9.44
C PRO A 22 -1.18 -2.18 -8.42
N MET A 23 -1.17 -1.63 -7.20
CA MET A 23 -1.97 -2.15 -6.08
C MET A 23 -3.49 -2.12 -6.35
N PHE A 24 -3.97 -1.13 -7.10
CA PHE A 24 -5.39 -0.95 -7.47
C PHE A 24 -5.66 -1.23 -8.95
N GLY A 25 -4.76 -1.94 -9.63
CA GLY A 25 -4.78 -2.08 -11.08
C GLY A 25 -4.17 -0.87 -11.79
N LEU A 26 -4.14 -0.92 -13.12
CA LEU A 26 -3.52 0.09 -13.98
C LEU A 26 -4.49 0.74 -14.97
N ASP A 27 -5.78 0.41 -14.90
CA ASP A 27 -6.78 0.80 -15.90
C ASP A 27 -7.42 2.16 -15.60
N SER A 28 -7.43 2.58 -14.33
CA SER A 28 -8.09 3.82 -13.89
C SER A 28 -7.11 4.96 -13.63
N HIS A 29 -5.97 4.67 -13.01
CA HIS A 29 -4.92 5.64 -12.70
C HIS A 29 -3.60 4.92 -12.44
N ARG A 30 -2.48 5.53 -12.84
CA ARG A 30 -1.12 4.98 -12.65
C ARG A 30 -0.29 5.95 -11.82
N THR A 31 0.53 5.42 -10.91
CA THR A 31 1.46 6.24 -10.13
C THR A 31 2.89 5.79 -10.39
N LEU A 32 3.69 6.70 -10.94
CA LEU A 32 5.12 6.57 -11.11
C LEU A 32 5.87 7.21 -9.95
N MET A 33 6.90 6.56 -9.46
CA MET A 33 7.77 7.07 -8.41
C MET A 33 9.21 7.10 -8.90
N THR A 34 9.82 8.29 -8.90
CA THR A 34 11.22 8.47 -9.29
C THR A 34 12.16 8.12 -8.14
N THR A 35 13.42 7.83 -8.44
CA THR A 35 14.52 7.96 -7.46
C THR A 35 14.89 9.45 -7.30
N PRO A 36 15.76 9.81 -6.32
CA PRO A 36 16.29 11.16 -6.20
C PRO A 36 17.12 11.63 -7.41
N ILE A 37 17.61 10.70 -8.23
CA ILE A 37 18.51 10.98 -9.35
C ILE A 37 17.96 10.53 -10.71
N THR A 38 16.68 10.16 -10.81
CA THR A 38 16.05 9.83 -12.10
C THR A 38 16.18 11.01 -13.05
N GLU A 39 16.69 10.75 -14.25
CA GLU A 39 16.86 11.79 -15.26
C GLU A 39 15.49 12.29 -15.77
N PRO A 40 15.31 13.61 -15.97
CA PRO A 40 14.05 14.16 -16.49
C PRO A 40 13.61 13.52 -17.81
N ALA A 41 14.55 13.26 -18.73
CA ALA A 41 14.26 12.62 -20.00
C ALA A 41 13.70 11.19 -19.82
N MET A 42 14.25 10.42 -18.87
CA MET A 42 13.75 9.08 -18.56
C MET A 42 12.36 9.13 -17.91
N ARG A 43 12.16 10.06 -16.97
CA ARG A 43 10.84 10.29 -16.36
C ARG A 43 9.79 10.63 -17.42
N ASP A 44 10.10 11.55 -18.32
CA ASP A 44 9.18 12.05 -19.34
C ASP A 44 8.86 10.95 -20.37
N ALA A 45 9.87 10.14 -20.76
CA ALA A 45 9.66 8.98 -21.61
C ALA A 45 8.76 7.92 -20.97
N ALA A 46 8.97 7.59 -19.69
CA ALA A 46 8.14 6.62 -18.98
C ALA A 46 6.71 7.14 -18.76
N HIS A 47 6.55 8.42 -18.44
CA HIS A 47 5.24 9.06 -18.33
C HIS A 47 4.49 9.00 -19.65
N GLY A 48 5.15 9.38 -20.76
CA GLY A 48 4.56 9.32 -22.10
C GLY A 48 4.14 7.90 -22.49
N LEU A 49 4.98 6.90 -22.21
CA LEU A 49 4.65 5.49 -22.45
C LEU A 49 3.42 5.05 -21.64
N LEU A 50 3.38 5.36 -20.35
CA LEU A 50 2.30 4.93 -19.45
C LEU A 50 1.03 5.76 -19.60
N ALA A 51 1.07 6.90 -20.28
CA ALA A 51 -0.10 7.72 -20.59
C ALA A 51 -0.61 7.50 -22.03
N ALA A 52 0.05 6.65 -22.83
CA ALA A 52 -0.23 6.50 -24.26
C ALA A 52 -1.65 6.02 -24.58
N ASP A 53 -2.30 5.32 -23.66
CA ASP A 53 -3.68 4.84 -23.75
C ASP A 53 -4.71 5.76 -23.09
N GLY A 54 -4.30 6.97 -22.69
CA GLY A 54 -5.16 7.97 -22.07
C GLY A 54 -5.44 7.75 -20.58
N VAL A 55 -4.88 6.71 -19.96
CA VAL A 55 -4.99 6.53 -18.50
C VAL A 55 -4.14 7.60 -17.79
N PRO A 56 -4.70 8.38 -16.84
CA PRO A 56 -3.93 9.39 -16.13
C PRO A 56 -2.75 8.80 -15.34
N VAL A 57 -1.59 9.46 -15.45
CA VAL A 57 -0.36 9.06 -14.75
C VAL A 57 0.13 10.20 -13.86
N SER A 58 0.21 9.95 -12.56
CA SER A 58 0.85 10.85 -11.60
C SER A 58 2.31 10.47 -11.41
N VAL A 59 3.19 11.47 -11.30
CA VAL A 59 4.60 11.27 -10.92
C VAL A 59 4.80 11.78 -9.50
N VAL A 60 5.35 10.93 -8.64
CA VAL A 60 5.67 11.23 -7.25
C VAL A 60 7.16 11.09 -6.98
N ARG A 61 7.63 11.77 -5.94
CA ARG A 61 8.99 11.63 -5.44
C ARG A 61 9.15 10.31 -4.69
N ASP A 62 10.41 9.91 -4.54
CA ASP A 62 10.75 8.68 -3.86
C ASP A 62 10.18 8.62 -2.42
N SER A 63 9.44 7.56 -2.12
CA SER A 63 8.75 7.43 -0.85
C SER A 63 8.34 5.98 -0.55
N PRO A 64 8.70 5.42 0.62
CA PRO A 64 8.28 4.07 1.01
C PRO A 64 6.75 3.91 0.98
N GLY A 65 6.26 2.97 0.16
CA GLY A 65 4.83 2.66 0.07
C GLY A 65 3.99 3.68 -0.71
N LEU A 66 4.60 4.51 -1.55
CA LEU A 66 3.88 5.47 -2.41
C LEU A 66 2.85 6.31 -1.61
N VAL A 67 1.80 6.79 -2.28
CA VAL A 67 0.71 7.53 -1.65
C VAL A 67 -0.44 6.59 -1.30
N ALA A 68 -1.06 5.96 -2.30
CA ALA A 68 -2.26 5.15 -2.11
C ALA A 68 -1.99 3.88 -1.28
N GLN A 69 -0.90 3.16 -1.57
CA GLN A 69 -0.57 1.95 -0.82
C GLN A 69 -0.36 2.24 0.67
N ARG A 70 0.41 3.29 0.99
CA ARG A 70 0.64 3.77 2.35
C ARG A 70 -0.67 4.06 3.07
N VAL A 71 -1.54 4.87 2.46
CA VAL A 71 -2.79 5.31 3.08
C VAL A 71 -3.67 4.11 3.38
N VAL A 72 -3.93 3.27 2.38
CA VAL A 72 -4.84 2.13 2.55
C VAL A 72 -4.25 1.08 3.48
N ALA A 73 -2.96 0.78 3.40
CA ALA A 73 -2.33 -0.17 4.32
C ALA A 73 -2.40 0.30 5.77
N THR A 74 -2.23 1.60 6.02
CA THR A 74 -2.36 2.18 7.37
C THR A 74 -3.81 2.11 7.87
N ILE A 75 -4.79 2.42 7.02
CA ILE A 75 -6.23 2.30 7.35
C ILE A 75 -6.59 0.87 7.73
N VAL A 76 -6.17 -0.11 6.92
CA VAL A 76 -6.41 -1.55 7.18
C VAL A 76 -5.76 -1.94 8.52
N ASN A 77 -4.54 -1.47 8.79
CA ASN A 77 -3.83 -1.81 10.02
C ASN A 77 -4.50 -1.22 11.27
N ILE A 78 -5.00 0.01 11.20
CA ILE A 78 -5.77 0.64 12.29
C ILE A 78 -7.03 -0.19 12.58
N ALA A 79 -7.76 -0.60 11.55
CA ALA A 79 -8.94 -1.46 11.73
C ALA A 79 -8.57 -2.81 12.36
N CYS A 80 -7.44 -3.40 11.97
CA CYS A 80 -6.92 -4.62 12.59
C CYS A 80 -6.59 -4.42 14.07
N ASP A 81 -6.01 -3.27 14.46
CA ASP A 81 -5.74 -2.94 15.87
C ASP A 81 -7.03 -2.76 16.68
N ILE A 82 -8.07 -2.13 16.12
CA ILE A 82 -9.39 -1.99 16.76
C ILE A 82 -10.01 -3.36 17.03
N ALA A 83 -9.98 -4.25 16.03
CA ALA A 83 -10.47 -5.63 16.17
C ALA A 83 -9.64 -6.41 17.20
N GLN A 84 -8.32 -6.27 17.19
CA GLN A 84 -7.42 -6.91 18.16
C GLN A 84 -7.69 -6.49 19.60
N GLN A 85 -7.99 -5.21 19.81
CA GLN A 85 -8.33 -4.66 21.13
C GLN A 85 -9.76 -5.02 21.56
N ARG A 86 -10.54 -5.69 20.71
CA ARG A 86 -11.93 -6.10 20.93
C ARG A 86 -12.83 -4.90 21.28
N ILE A 87 -12.52 -3.73 20.71
CA ILE A 87 -13.35 -2.52 20.85
C ILE A 87 -14.69 -2.72 20.14
N ALA A 88 -14.68 -3.43 19.01
CA ALA A 88 -15.86 -3.81 18.23
C ALA A 88 -15.59 -5.14 17.51
N THR A 89 -16.65 -5.79 17.03
CA THR A 89 -16.51 -6.95 16.13
C THR A 89 -15.89 -6.50 14.80
N PRO A 90 -15.15 -7.38 14.09
CA PRO A 90 -14.61 -7.05 12.76
C PRO A 90 -15.67 -6.50 11.80
N GLU A 91 -16.86 -7.09 11.81
CA GLU A 91 -18.00 -6.67 11.00
C GLU A 91 -18.53 -5.29 11.39
N ASP A 92 -18.59 -4.98 12.69
CA ASP A 92 -18.99 -3.66 13.16
C ASP A 92 -17.94 -2.58 12.85
N VAL A 93 -16.64 -2.92 12.87
CA VAL A 93 -15.58 -2.00 12.41
C VAL A 93 -15.80 -1.64 10.94
N ASP A 94 -16.05 -2.63 10.09
CA ASP A 94 -16.30 -2.41 8.66
C ASP A 94 -17.58 -1.60 8.41
N ARG A 95 -18.65 -1.91 9.16
CA ARG A 95 -19.92 -1.20 9.08
C ARG A 95 -19.82 0.24 9.57
N ALA A 96 -19.06 0.50 10.63
CA ALA A 96 -18.85 1.86 11.15
C ALA A 96 -18.11 2.75 10.13
N VAL A 97 -17.08 2.21 9.46
CA VAL A 97 -16.31 2.99 8.47
C VAL A 97 -17.10 3.22 7.18
N THR A 98 -17.88 2.24 6.73
CA THR A 98 -18.73 2.40 5.54
C THR A 98 -19.88 3.38 5.78
N LEU A 99 -20.64 3.22 6.87
CA LEU A 99 -21.78 4.09 7.17
C LEU A 99 -21.37 5.46 7.70
N GLY A 100 -20.36 5.52 8.56
CA GLY A 100 -19.95 6.74 9.24
C GLY A 100 -18.98 7.61 8.43
N LEU A 101 -18.07 7.01 7.68
CA LEU A 101 -17.04 7.72 6.91
C LEU A 101 -17.26 7.67 5.39
N GLY A 102 -18.30 6.98 4.93
CA GLY A 102 -18.69 6.93 3.52
C GLY A 102 -17.75 6.12 2.63
N TYR A 103 -16.95 5.22 3.20
CA TYR A 103 -16.03 4.40 2.41
C TYR A 103 -16.81 3.38 1.56
N PRO A 104 -16.37 3.09 0.32
CA PRO A 104 -17.04 2.15 -0.56
C PRO A 104 -16.94 0.68 -0.08
N CYS A 105 -16.04 0.42 0.88
CA CYS A 105 -15.78 -0.90 1.43
C CYS A 105 -15.19 -0.72 2.85
N GLY A 106 -15.55 -1.62 3.76
CA GLY A 106 -14.97 -1.65 5.09
C GLY A 106 -13.46 -1.93 5.04
N PRO A 107 -12.66 -1.36 5.94
CA PRO A 107 -11.20 -1.48 5.92
C PRO A 107 -10.70 -2.93 6.01
N LEU A 108 -11.32 -3.81 6.79
CA LEU A 108 -10.89 -5.22 6.90
C LEU A 108 -11.23 -5.98 5.62
N ALA A 109 -12.46 -5.85 5.11
CA ALA A 109 -12.85 -6.41 3.81
C ALA A 109 -12.00 -5.87 2.66
N TRP A 110 -11.60 -4.60 2.72
CA TRP A 110 -10.70 -4.02 1.71
C TRP A 110 -9.30 -4.62 1.80
N GLY A 111 -8.78 -4.84 3.01
CA GLY A 111 -7.53 -5.56 3.23
C GLY A 111 -7.55 -6.98 2.68
N ASP A 112 -8.67 -7.70 2.82
CA ASP A 112 -8.87 -9.02 2.21
C ASP A 112 -8.86 -8.95 0.68
N ARG A 113 -9.60 -8.00 0.09
CA ARG A 113 -9.64 -7.81 -1.37
C ARG A 113 -8.27 -7.46 -1.96
N LEU A 114 -7.47 -6.68 -1.25
CA LEU A 114 -6.10 -6.34 -1.65
C LEU A 114 -5.09 -7.46 -1.37
N GLY A 115 -5.48 -8.42 -0.54
CA GLY A 115 -4.62 -9.46 0.02
C GLY A 115 -3.91 -9.00 1.30
N ALA A 116 -4.27 -9.59 2.43
CA ALA A 116 -3.67 -9.28 3.74
C ALA A 116 -2.13 -9.38 3.73
N GLY A 117 -1.58 -10.37 3.03
CA GLY A 117 -0.13 -10.51 2.87
C GLY A 117 0.51 -9.34 2.11
N ARG A 118 -0.17 -8.75 1.12
CA ARG A 118 0.31 -7.56 0.40
C ARG A 118 0.31 -6.34 1.32
N VAL A 119 -0.77 -6.13 2.08
CA VAL A 119 -0.87 -5.07 3.08
C VAL A 119 0.26 -5.19 4.12
N LEU A 120 0.46 -6.40 4.66
CA LEU A 120 1.54 -6.67 5.61
C LEU A 120 2.92 -6.34 5.03
N ARG A 121 3.18 -6.70 3.77
CA ARG A 121 4.46 -6.37 3.09
C ARG A 121 4.67 -4.86 2.95
N VAL A 122 3.63 -4.10 2.60
CA VAL A 122 3.72 -2.63 2.49
C VAL A 122 4.15 -2.03 3.83
N LEU A 123 3.43 -2.36 4.91
CA LEU A 123 3.73 -1.84 6.24
C LEU A 123 5.08 -2.28 6.77
N THR A 124 5.44 -3.55 6.56
CA THR A 124 6.73 -4.09 6.98
C THR A 124 7.88 -3.38 6.27
N ALA A 125 7.83 -3.25 4.94
CA ALA A 125 8.85 -2.54 4.18
C ALA A 125 8.95 -1.07 4.58
N MET A 126 7.82 -0.40 4.83
CA MET A 126 7.81 0.97 5.30
C MET A 126 8.46 1.11 6.69
N GLN A 127 8.11 0.24 7.63
CA GLN A 127 8.70 0.22 8.96
C GLN A 127 10.21 -0.05 8.90
N GLU A 128 10.65 -0.99 8.06
CA GLU A 128 12.07 -1.34 7.89
C GLU A 128 12.88 -0.17 7.31
N ILE A 129 12.34 0.52 6.29
CA ILE A 129 13.04 1.63 5.64
C ILE A 129 13.08 2.88 6.53
N THR A 130 11.97 3.24 7.16
CA THR A 130 11.89 4.51 7.89
C THR A 130 12.23 4.38 9.37
N GLY A 131 12.23 3.16 9.92
CA GLY A 131 12.31 2.92 11.37
C GLY A 131 11.12 3.45 12.17
N ASP A 132 10.08 3.97 11.50
CA ASP A 132 8.99 4.70 12.16
C ASP A 132 7.96 3.71 12.73
N PRO A 133 7.74 3.72 14.06
CA PRO A 133 6.82 2.78 14.71
C PRO A 133 5.37 2.95 14.26
N ARG A 134 4.99 4.08 13.64
CA ARG A 134 3.64 4.29 13.11
C ARG A 134 3.25 3.29 12.01
N TYR A 135 4.24 2.70 11.34
CA TYR A 135 4.03 1.71 10.28
C TYR A 135 4.10 0.27 10.78
N ARG A 136 4.26 0.05 12.08
CA ARG A 136 4.32 -1.28 12.68
C ARG A 136 3.03 -2.07 12.36
N PRO A 137 3.12 -3.20 11.64
CA PRO A 137 1.96 -4.06 11.43
C PRO A 137 1.43 -4.62 12.76
N SER A 138 0.11 -4.57 12.94
CA SER A 138 -0.60 -5.16 14.08
C SER A 138 -0.41 -6.68 14.14
N LEU A 139 -0.56 -7.27 15.33
CA LEU A 139 -0.48 -8.73 15.47
C LEU A 139 -1.68 -9.41 14.78
N TRP A 140 -2.84 -8.76 14.78
CA TRP A 140 -4.03 -9.21 14.06
C TRP A 140 -3.73 -9.41 12.57
N LEU A 141 -3.20 -8.36 11.90
CA LEU A 141 -2.81 -8.43 10.50
C LEU A 141 -1.74 -9.51 10.28
N ARG A 142 -0.68 -9.54 11.09
CA ARG A 142 0.41 -10.52 10.95
C ARG A 142 -0.08 -11.96 11.02
N ARG A 143 -0.94 -12.27 12.01
CA ARG A 143 -1.46 -13.62 12.23
C ARG A 143 -2.39 -14.05 11.10
N ARG A 144 -3.34 -13.20 10.70
CA ARG A 144 -4.32 -13.54 9.65
C ARG A 144 -3.67 -13.66 8.28
N ALA A 145 -2.77 -12.74 7.95
CA ALA A 145 -1.95 -12.84 6.74
C ALA A 145 -1.07 -14.10 6.75
N GLY A 146 -0.45 -14.45 7.89
CA GLY A 146 0.40 -15.63 8.01
C GLY A 146 -0.36 -16.95 7.95
N LEU A 147 -1.59 -16.99 8.48
CA LEU A 147 -2.47 -18.16 8.45
C LEU A 147 -3.26 -18.27 7.14
N GLY A 148 -3.25 -17.24 6.29
CA GLY A 148 -4.03 -17.22 5.05
C GLY A 148 -5.54 -17.18 5.28
N VAL A 149 -5.98 -16.58 6.39
CA VAL A 149 -7.40 -16.41 6.73
C VAL A 149 -7.83 -14.94 6.58
N SER A 150 -9.14 -14.72 6.54
CA SER A 150 -9.73 -13.38 6.40
C SER A 150 -9.37 -12.47 7.57
N LEU A 151 -9.19 -11.17 7.28
CA LEU A 151 -9.05 -10.13 8.30
C LEU A 151 -10.30 -9.96 9.16
N LEU A 152 -11.46 -10.45 8.70
CA LEU A 152 -12.72 -10.50 9.47
C LEU A 152 -12.80 -11.71 10.40
N THR A 153 -11.87 -12.66 10.33
CA THR A 153 -11.89 -13.84 11.22
C THR A 153 -11.73 -13.41 12.68
N ALA A 154 -12.81 -13.49 13.45
CA ALA A 154 -12.85 -13.15 14.88
C ALA A 154 -11.97 -14.08 15.72
N GLU A 155 -11.52 -13.60 16.88
CA GLU A 155 -10.94 -14.48 17.92
C GLU A 155 -12.08 -15.15 18.70
N GLY A 156 -11.89 -16.42 19.07
CA GLY A 156 -12.79 -17.15 19.97
C GLY A 156 -12.63 -16.73 21.43
#